data_AF-A0A836LF28-F1
#
_entry.id   AF-A0A836LF28-F1
#
_cell.length_a   1.000
_cell.length_b   1.000
_cell.length_c   1.000
_cell.angle_alpha   90.00
_cell.angle_beta   90.00
_cell.angle_gamma   90.00
#
_symmetry.space_group_name_H-M   'P 1'
#
loop_
_entity.id
_entity.type
_entity.pdbx_description
1 polymer ?
#
loop_
_entity_poly.entity_id
_entity_poly.type
_entity_poly.pdbx_seq_one_letter_code
_entity_poly.pdbx_strand_id
1 'polypeptide(L)'
;MASRLDAFVKSIIFPRPKIATYDTSTHPNKLVHVPLVDPQRHTENGLFTYGYFLVNPKATHVLLYAHPNAVDIGIAYAELRNVGKEACVSVLLFEYSGYGLTHTPITEASIHQDTISAYFFLRRYMGVPADRIILCGRSLGASPAAFLAAFLPPVLRPCLLILQCPFTALSECINEFSQNAVSIANLLGYNWFRTIDIITDVSCPVALHHGTHDAIVRIDHSYALLRAREAASKPCVTHLYQEDGKGHNNLSSTTLVRIIRECVVTAQLPPLSLSHSKQFLANSPVYEKLFCDESGSPFLTLSDAVTWWSEKLFLHFCAAPLDKLYVLLSGSVCAFTMECARAWQVYCALIKQNSCGDAVQERCTKDTFIRRCLACWGNPLGIHISVKHMNSTKEVRCFGFAACRDAILDAPARYATTYTDPLLSVLEISITPGLLACMKRCLSTAPELLEEKDLPCFLQPDIVHAVQLECERTVAFLCDDDKQRLCALLKDVKAGFRESLTDKAYERLQRSPSKSLQIASESFEELMEWLQPWTCQRGTDMHALAHEVPWDDYLLRGRFIALRHVLDKNMSWEECCQAMEEGEVISQIYTLFQDLSRQYMRPLFHSRAESAASKA
;
A
#
# COMPACT_ATOMS: atom_id res chain seq x y z
N MET A 1 27.98 1.26 17.57
CA MET A 1 27.79 2.32 18.59
C MET A 1 26.96 3.49 18.06
N ALA A 2 27.25 4.02 16.87
CA ALA A 2 26.49 5.15 16.27
C ALA A 2 24.96 4.91 16.17
N SER A 3 24.51 3.70 15.79
CA SER A 3 23.07 3.39 15.67
C SER A 3 22.30 3.37 16.99
N ARG A 4 22.95 2.97 18.10
CA ARG A 4 22.31 2.99 19.43
C ARG A 4 22.22 4.40 20.00
N LEU A 5 23.23 5.23 19.74
CA LEU A 5 23.22 6.64 20.13
C LEU A 5 22.19 7.44 19.32
N ASP A 6 22.11 7.21 18.00
CA ASP A 6 21.08 7.80 17.13
C ASP A 6 19.67 7.41 17.57
N ALA A 7 19.42 6.13 17.87
CA ALA A 7 18.13 5.66 18.39
C ALA A 7 17.78 6.31 19.74
N PHE A 8 18.76 6.46 20.63
CA PHE A 8 18.56 7.12 21.92
C PHE A 8 18.20 8.61 21.75
N VAL A 9 18.96 9.34 20.93
CA VAL A 9 18.67 10.75 20.65
C VAL A 9 17.29 10.92 20.01
N LYS A 10 16.94 10.09 19.03
CA LYS A 10 15.58 10.07 18.43
C LYS A 10 14.49 9.78 19.46
N SER A 11 14.73 8.89 20.43
CA SER A 11 13.75 8.61 21.49
C SER A 11 13.49 9.79 22.43
N ILE A 12 14.46 10.71 22.54
CA ILE A 12 14.33 11.96 23.32
C ILE A 12 13.62 13.04 22.50
N ILE A 13 13.95 13.18 21.21
CA ILE A 13 13.37 14.18 20.32
C ILE A 13 11.91 13.84 19.98
N PHE A 14 11.64 12.56 19.73
CA PHE A 14 10.35 12.03 19.30
C PHE A 14 9.82 11.01 20.30
N PRO A 15 9.50 11.43 21.54
CA PRO A 15 8.74 10.58 22.42
C PRO A 15 7.42 10.24 21.71
N ARG A 16 7.00 8.98 21.86
CA ARG A 16 5.76 8.46 21.28
C ARG A 16 5.16 7.40 22.22
N PRO A 17 3.84 7.17 22.19
CA PRO A 17 3.25 6.04 22.89
C PRO A 17 3.97 4.73 22.55
N LYS A 18 4.27 3.90 23.55
CA LYS A 18 4.94 2.60 23.33
C LYS A 18 4.05 1.64 22.54
N ILE A 19 2.75 1.77 22.71
CA ILE A 19 1.69 1.05 22.00
C ILE A 19 0.80 2.11 21.38
N ALA A 20 0.43 1.93 20.11
CA ALA A 20 -0.52 2.83 19.44
C ALA A 20 -1.82 2.89 20.24
N THR A 21 -2.36 4.10 20.44
CA THR A 21 -3.61 4.30 21.18
C THR A 21 -4.85 4.19 20.29
N TYR A 22 -4.65 3.90 19.01
CA TYR A 22 -5.71 3.73 18.05
C TYR A 22 -5.45 2.54 17.14
N ASP A 23 -6.56 2.01 16.64
CA ASP A 23 -6.63 1.01 15.59
C ASP A 23 -7.91 1.24 14.77
N THR A 24 -8.23 0.29 13.90
CA THR A 24 -9.42 0.32 13.06
C THR A 24 -10.74 0.17 13.83
N SER A 25 -10.69 -0.34 15.07
CA SER A 25 -11.85 -0.54 15.95
C SER A 25 -12.14 0.67 16.83
N THR A 26 -11.12 1.46 17.14
CA THR A 26 -11.18 2.61 18.06
C THR A 26 -12.22 3.65 17.59
N HIS A 27 -12.15 4.03 16.32
CA HIS A 27 -13.13 4.91 15.67
C HIS A 27 -13.52 4.35 14.29
N PRO A 28 -14.56 3.48 14.24
CA PRO A 28 -14.93 2.78 13.02
C PRO A 28 -15.22 3.72 11.84
N ASN A 29 -14.73 3.36 10.67
CA ASN A 29 -14.89 4.11 9.41
C ASN A 29 -14.34 5.55 9.43
N LYS A 30 -13.37 5.85 10.30
CA LYS A 30 -12.69 7.16 10.34
C LYS A 30 -11.22 7.08 9.98
N LEU A 31 -10.58 5.94 10.22
CA LEU A 31 -9.17 5.73 9.92
C LEU A 31 -8.99 5.49 8.42
N VAL A 32 -8.08 6.22 7.80
CA VAL A 32 -7.76 6.15 6.38
C VAL A 32 -6.28 5.87 6.16
N HIS A 33 -5.98 5.17 5.07
CA HIS A 33 -4.65 5.10 4.47
C HIS A 33 -4.39 6.36 3.65
N VAL A 34 -3.25 7.00 3.91
CA VAL A 34 -2.77 8.19 3.21
C VAL A 34 -1.60 7.78 2.31
N PRO A 35 -1.79 7.76 0.96
CA PRO A 35 -0.74 7.58 -0.04
C PRO A 35 0.48 8.44 0.22
N LEU A 36 1.65 7.83 0.40
CA LEU A 36 2.91 8.56 0.46
C LEU A 36 3.34 8.98 -0.94
N VAL A 37 3.88 10.20 -1.04
CA VAL A 37 4.41 10.76 -2.28
C VAL A 37 5.90 11.03 -2.19
N ASP A 38 6.60 10.93 -3.32
CA ASP A 38 7.95 11.48 -3.47
C ASP A 38 7.88 13.02 -3.29
N PRO A 39 8.65 13.62 -2.37
CA PRO A 39 8.56 15.05 -2.11
C PRO A 39 8.90 15.94 -3.32
N GLN A 40 9.75 15.51 -4.25
CA GLN A 40 10.17 16.34 -5.38
C GLN A 40 9.26 16.13 -6.60
N ARG A 41 8.91 14.88 -6.90
CA ARG A 41 8.07 14.53 -8.05
C ARG A 41 6.58 14.70 -7.73
N HIS A 42 6.25 14.72 -6.45
CA HIS A 42 4.90 14.61 -5.92
C HIS A 42 4.17 13.33 -6.36
N THR A 43 4.81 12.36 -7.00
CA THR A 43 4.16 11.10 -7.42
C THR A 43 4.07 10.14 -6.25
N GLU A 44 3.02 9.33 -6.19
CA GLU A 44 2.89 8.28 -5.17
C GLU A 44 4.09 7.33 -5.25
N ASN A 45 4.68 6.99 -4.10
CA ASN A 45 5.82 6.06 -4.01
C ASN A 45 5.38 4.62 -3.69
N GLY A 46 4.07 4.41 -3.69
CA GLY A 46 3.42 3.16 -3.33
C GLY A 46 3.19 2.98 -1.84
N LEU A 47 3.85 3.68 -0.92
CA LEU A 47 3.70 3.47 0.52
C LEU A 47 2.46 4.18 1.11
N PHE A 48 2.11 3.85 2.36
CA PHE A 48 1.04 4.53 3.12
C PHE A 48 1.51 4.98 4.50
N THR A 49 0.92 6.08 4.97
CA THR A 49 0.76 6.38 6.39
C THR A 49 -0.73 6.29 6.77
N TYR A 50 -1.08 6.57 8.02
CA TYR A 50 -2.43 6.58 8.54
C TYR A 50 -2.93 8.00 8.78
N GLY A 51 -4.24 8.18 8.80
CA GLY A 51 -4.86 9.40 9.30
C GLY A 51 -6.30 9.21 9.71
N TYR A 52 -6.81 10.07 10.59
CA TYR A 52 -8.23 10.18 10.84
C TYR A 52 -8.83 11.29 9.97
N PHE A 53 -9.85 10.94 9.18
CA PHE A 53 -10.58 11.91 8.38
C PHE A 53 -11.98 12.17 8.95
N LEU A 54 -12.12 13.33 9.59
CA LEU A 54 -13.32 13.77 10.29
C LEU A 54 -14.13 14.68 9.36
N VAL A 55 -14.99 14.07 8.57
CA VAL A 55 -15.86 14.80 7.63
C VAL A 55 -16.99 15.51 8.37
N ASN A 56 -17.12 16.81 8.13
CA ASN A 56 -18.26 17.61 8.51
C ASN A 56 -19.03 18.02 7.23
N PRO A 57 -20.29 17.56 7.03
CA PRO A 57 -21.05 17.82 5.80
C PRO A 57 -21.32 19.30 5.49
N LYS A 58 -21.21 20.18 6.49
CA LYS A 58 -21.40 21.63 6.34
C LYS A 58 -20.09 22.38 6.12
N ALA A 59 -18.95 21.69 6.19
CA ALA A 59 -17.66 22.34 6.12
C ALA A 59 -17.35 22.84 4.71
N THR A 60 -16.88 24.08 4.64
CA THR A 60 -16.34 24.70 3.42
C THR A 60 -14.84 24.51 3.29
N HIS A 61 -14.16 24.13 4.38
CA HIS A 61 -12.71 23.99 4.48
C HIS A 61 -12.31 22.69 5.18
N VAL A 62 -11.06 22.27 4.95
CA VAL A 62 -10.43 21.16 5.66
C VAL A 62 -9.21 21.65 6.45
N LEU A 63 -9.15 21.33 7.73
CA LEU A 63 -7.99 21.50 8.59
C LEU A 63 -7.08 20.28 8.45
N LEU A 64 -5.89 20.46 7.87
CA LEU A 64 -4.81 19.47 7.91
C LEU A 64 -3.98 19.71 9.17
N TYR A 65 -4.03 18.77 10.10
CA TYR A 65 -3.44 18.91 11.43
C TYR A 65 -2.21 18.02 11.62
N ALA A 66 -1.07 18.66 11.91
CA ALA A 66 0.21 18.07 12.28
C ALA A 66 0.34 18.06 13.82
N HIS A 67 0.26 16.88 14.43
CA HIS A 67 0.22 16.72 15.88
C HIS A 67 1.57 16.99 16.58
N PRO A 68 1.58 17.30 17.90
CA PRO A 68 2.84 17.44 18.65
C PRO A 68 3.51 16.07 18.87
N ASN A 69 4.72 16.05 19.44
CA ASN A 69 5.31 14.80 19.90
C ASN A 69 4.59 14.25 21.16
N ALA A 70 5.04 13.11 21.67
CA ALA A 70 4.50 12.38 22.84
C ALA A 70 3.04 11.92 22.73
N VAL A 71 2.35 12.26 21.63
CA VAL A 71 1.00 11.80 21.30
C VAL A 71 1.04 11.02 19.98
N ASP A 72 -0.07 10.37 19.67
CA ASP A 72 -0.37 9.83 18.34
C ASP A 72 -1.74 10.34 17.89
N ILE A 73 -2.20 9.94 16.70
CA ILE A 73 -3.47 10.44 16.18
C ILE A 73 -4.70 9.98 16.98
N GLY A 74 -4.57 8.91 17.76
CA GLY A 74 -5.61 8.42 18.67
C GLY A 74 -5.85 9.38 19.83
N ILE A 75 -4.78 9.79 20.50
CA ILE A 75 -4.84 10.76 21.62
C ILE A 75 -5.39 12.10 21.13
N ALA A 76 -4.98 12.57 19.95
CA ALA A 76 -5.40 13.85 19.39
C ALA A 76 -6.88 13.88 18.93
N TYR A 77 -7.49 12.72 18.69
CA TYR A 77 -8.80 12.62 18.03
C TYR A 77 -9.90 13.43 18.73
N ALA A 78 -10.04 13.32 20.05
CA ALA A 78 -11.16 13.92 20.78
C ALA A 78 -11.16 15.46 20.70
N GLU A 79 -9.98 16.06 20.86
CA GLU A 79 -9.76 17.51 20.73
C GLU A 79 -10.12 17.96 19.31
N LEU A 80 -9.53 17.33 18.29
CA LEU A 80 -9.67 17.77 16.91
C LEU A 80 -11.08 17.52 16.36
N ARG A 81 -11.78 16.49 16.84
CA ARG A 81 -13.20 16.29 16.55
C ARG A 81 -14.05 17.45 17.07
N ASN A 82 -13.76 17.95 18.27
CA ASN A 82 -14.50 19.07 18.85
C ASN A 82 -14.20 20.37 18.08
N VAL A 83 -12.93 20.62 17.77
CA VAL A 83 -12.51 21.75 16.91
C VAL A 83 -13.23 21.71 15.55
N GLY A 84 -13.25 20.57 14.87
CA GLY A 84 -13.94 20.44 13.58
C GLY A 84 -15.45 20.71 13.65
N LYS A 85 -16.10 20.30 14.73
CA LYS A 85 -17.52 20.59 14.97
C LYS A 85 -17.75 22.08 15.22
N GLU A 86 -17.02 22.67 16.16
CA GLU A 86 -17.23 24.05 16.59
C GLU A 86 -16.80 25.07 15.52
N ALA A 87 -15.68 24.84 14.84
CA ALA A 87 -15.22 25.71 13.76
C ALA A 87 -15.94 25.46 12.42
N CYS A 88 -16.80 24.44 12.35
CA CYS A 88 -17.48 24.02 11.12
C CYS A 88 -16.51 23.70 9.96
N VAL A 89 -15.45 22.93 10.27
CA VAL A 89 -14.46 22.46 9.30
C VAL A 89 -14.38 20.93 9.33
N SER A 90 -13.99 20.32 8.20
CA SER A 90 -13.55 18.92 8.24
C SER A 90 -12.10 18.87 8.71
N VAL A 91 -11.65 17.75 9.27
CA VAL A 91 -10.28 17.63 9.79
C VAL A 91 -9.62 16.39 9.20
N LEU A 92 -8.43 16.54 8.63
CA LEU A 92 -7.50 15.44 8.39
C LEU A 92 -6.35 15.54 9.39
N LEU A 93 -6.24 14.52 10.20
CA LEU A 93 -5.25 14.36 11.26
C LEU A 93 -4.40 13.17 10.85
N PHE A 94 -3.14 13.40 10.46
CA PHE A 94 -2.29 12.36 9.87
C PHE A 94 -1.18 11.94 10.82
N GLU A 95 -0.73 10.70 10.68
CA GLU A 95 0.31 10.11 11.52
C GLU A 95 1.69 10.27 10.88
N TYR A 96 2.69 10.55 11.72
CA TYR A 96 4.09 10.59 11.28
C TYR A 96 4.68 9.20 11.15
N SER A 97 5.65 9.06 10.25
CA SER A 97 6.52 7.91 10.15
C SER A 97 7.20 7.59 11.48
N GLY A 98 7.01 6.35 11.92
CA GLY A 98 7.43 5.87 13.23
C GLY A 98 6.42 6.12 14.35
N TYR A 99 5.33 6.85 14.16
CA TYR A 99 4.29 7.01 15.19
C TYR A 99 3.11 6.06 14.94
N GLY A 100 2.34 5.80 16.00
CA GLY A 100 1.12 5.01 15.92
C GLY A 100 1.33 3.62 15.31
N LEU A 101 0.55 3.33 14.27
CA LEU A 101 0.61 2.08 13.51
C LEU A 101 1.70 2.06 12.42
N THR A 102 2.50 3.11 12.29
CA THR A 102 3.58 3.17 11.29
C THR A 102 4.89 2.60 11.86
N HIS A 103 5.60 1.82 11.04
CA HIS A 103 6.86 1.18 11.41
C HIS A 103 8.05 1.67 10.59
N THR A 104 7.87 2.75 9.83
CA THR A 104 8.92 3.38 9.03
C THR A 104 9.91 4.15 9.92
N PRO A 105 11.17 4.31 9.49
CA PRO A 105 12.15 5.11 10.21
C PRO A 105 11.69 6.56 10.37
N ILE A 106 11.89 7.11 11.56
CA ILE A 106 11.60 8.51 11.86
C ILE A 106 12.79 9.41 11.55
N THR A 107 12.57 10.41 10.71
CA THR A 107 13.52 11.45 10.29
C THR A 107 12.75 12.73 9.98
N GLU A 108 13.42 13.88 9.94
CA GLU A 108 12.82 15.11 9.43
C GLU A 108 12.27 14.93 8.00
N ALA A 109 13.05 14.29 7.12
CA ALA A 109 12.65 14.05 5.74
C ALA A 109 11.39 13.16 5.63
N SER A 110 11.27 12.12 6.46
CA SER A 110 10.08 11.27 6.47
C SER A 110 8.85 12.01 6.99
N ILE A 111 8.98 12.84 8.05
CA ILE A 111 7.88 13.68 8.54
C ILE A 111 7.44 14.71 7.49
N HIS A 112 8.39 15.33 6.79
CA HIS A 112 8.09 16.22 5.66
C HIS A 112 7.34 15.47 4.55
N GLN A 113 7.78 14.25 4.21
CA GLN A 113 7.10 13.39 3.25
C GLN A 113 5.67 13.06 3.70
N ASP A 114 5.46 12.65 4.95
CA ASP A 114 4.12 12.35 5.49
C ASP A 114 3.19 13.57 5.39
N THR A 115 3.73 14.76 5.70
CA THR A 115 3.00 16.03 5.67
C THR A 115 2.60 16.43 4.24
N ILE A 116 3.53 16.34 3.29
CA ILE A 116 3.27 16.56 1.87
C ILE A 116 2.23 15.55 1.36
N SER A 117 2.35 14.30 1.78
CA SER A 117 1.46 13.20 1.39
C SER A 117 0.03 13.42 1.87
N ALA A 118 -0.15 13.86 3.12
CA ALA A 118 -1.47 14.20 3.65
C ALA A 118 -2.12 15.39 2.91
N TYR A 119 -1.32 16.38 2.51
CA TYR A 119 -1.81 17.48 1.68
C TYR A 119 -2.26 17.00 0.29
N PHE A 120 -1.43 16.21 -0.41
CA PHE A 120 -1.82 15.67 -1.71
C PHE A 120 -2.96 14.67 -1.62
N PHE A 121 -3.13 13.98 -0.49
CA PHE A 121 -4.30 13.14 -0.26
C PHE A 121 -5.60 13.96 -0.32
N LEU A 122 -5.64 15.11 0.36
CA LEU A 122 -6.78 16.04 0.30
C LEU A 122 -7.00 16.57 -1.12
N ARG A 123 -5.92 16.97 -1.82
CA ARG A 123 -6.02 17.55 -3.17
C ARG A 123 -6.51 16.54 -4.21
N ARG A 124 -5.92 15.34 -4.24
CA ARG A 124 -6.08 14.37 -5.34
C ARG A 124 -7.24 13.42 -5.14
N TYR A 125 -7.43 12.93 -3.92
CA TYR A 125 -8.42 11.88 -3.64
C TYR A 125 -9.69 12.46 -3.03
N MET A 126 -9.58 13.54 -2.26
CA MET A 126 -10.73 14.22 -1.66
C MET A 126 -11.18 15.44 -2.48
N GLY A 127 -10.45 15.82 -3.54
CA GLY A 127 -10.81 16.92 -4.43
C GLY A 127 -10.86 18.29 -3.76
N VAL A 128 -10.16 18.49 -2.65
CA VAL A 128 -10.22 19.73 -1.87
C VAL A 128 -9.44 20.84 -2.60
N PRO A 129 -10.03 22.01 -2.90
CA PRO A 129 -9.31 23.17 -3.42
C PRO A 129 -8.20 23.66 -2.46
N ALA A 130 -7.06 24.11 -2.98
CA ALA A 130 -5.90 24.49 -2.15
C ALA A 130 -6.23 25.68 -1.23
N ASP A 131 -6.97 26.65 -1.76
CA ASP A 131 -7.54 27.80 -1.06
C ASP A 131 -8.65 27.43 -0.06
N ARG A 132 -8.96 26.15 0.11
CA ARG A 132 -9.88 25.62 1.13
C ARG A 132 -9.19 24.68 2.13
N ILE A 133 -7.86 24.61 2.10
CA ILE A 133 -7.03 23.85 3.06
C ILE A 133 -6.42 24.82 4.07
N ILE A 134 -6.62 24.53 5.35
CA ILE A 134 -5.99 25.20 6.48
C ILE A 134 -4.89 24.26 6.99
N LEU A 135 -3.66 24.74 7.09
CA LEU A 135 -2.59 23.99 7.75
C LEU A 135 -2.54 24.38 9.22
N CYS A 136 -2.44 23.40 10.11
CA CYS A 136 -2.26 23.66 11.53
C CYS A 136 -1.26 22.68 12.11
N GLY A 137 -0.30 23.19 12.87
CA GLY A 137 0.71 22.39 13.54
C GLY A 137 0.90 22.84 14.98
N ARG A 138 1.09 21.89 15.89
CA ARG A 138 1.36 22.18 17.31
C ARG A 138 2.73 21.67 17.73
N SER A 139 3.51 22.51 18.40
CA SER A 139 4.85 22.17 18.90
C SER A 139 5.70 21.56 17.79
N LEU A 140 6.14 20.30 17.90
CA LEU A 140 6.83 19.56 16.82
C LEU A 140 6.12 19.69 15.48
N GLY A 141 4.79 19.57 15.43
CA GLY A 141 4.01 19.65 14.20
C GLY A 141 3.97 21.04 13.55
N ALA A 142 4.35 22.09 14.27
CA ALA A 142 4.40 23.45 13.72
C ALA A 142 5.43 23.58 12.59
N SER A 143 6.59 22.94 12.74
CA SER A 143 7.66 22.99 11.75
C SER A 143 7.32 22.31 10.42
N PRO A 144 6.85 21.04 10.37
CA PRO A 144 6.46 20.41 9.11
C PRO A 144 5.25 21.10 8.45
N ALA A 145 4.32 21.69 9.23
CA ALA A 145 3.24 22.51 8.68
C ALA A 145 3.77 23.79 8.01
N ALA A 146 4.73 24.48 8.64
CA ALA A 146 5.39 25.65 8.07
C ALA A 146 6.22 25.29 6.83
N PHE A 147 6.96 24.17 6.89
CA PHE A 147 7.71 23.64 5.76
C PHE A 147 6.79 23.39 4.56
N LEU A 148 5.67 22.69 4.76
CA LEU A 148 4.71 22.47 3.68
C LEU A 148 4.21 23.79 3.07
N ALA A 149 3.87 24.77 3.93
CA ALA A 149 3.36 26.06 3.47
C ALA A 149 4.39 26.87 2.67
N ALA A 150 5.68 26.75 3.01
CA ALA A 150 6.79 27.38 2.29
C ALA A 150 7.17 26.61 1.01
N PHE A 151 7.07 25.29 1.05
CA PHE A 151 7.44 24.38 -0.04
C PHE A 151 6.45 24.42 -1.21
N LEU A 152 5.16 24.64 -0.94
CA LEU A 152 4.13 24.60 -1.97
C LEU A 152 4.22 25.79 -2.93
N PRO A 153 4.10 25.57 -4.25
CA PRO A 153 4.03 26.65 -5.22
C PRO A 153 2.74 27.48 -5.05
N PRO A 154 2.70 28.74 -5.55
CA PRO A 154 1.56 29.64 -5.35
C PRO A 154 0.19 29.08 -5.75
N VAL A 155 0.12 28.24 -6.78
CA VAL A 155 -1.14 27.59 -7.25
C VAL A 155 -1.67 26.53 -6.28
N LEU A 156 -0.81 26.00 -5.40
CA LEU A 156 -1.15 25.04 -4.35
C LEU A 156 -1.15 25.69 -2.96
N ARG A 157 -1.13 27.02 -2.89
CA ARG A 157 -1.05 27.73 -1.61
C ARG A 157 -2.27 27.45 -0.72
N PRO A 158 -2.08 27.03 0.54
CA PRO A 158 -3.17 26.89 1.51
C PRO A 158 -3.75 28.27 1.88
N CYS A 159 -4.98 28.31 2.41
CA CYS A 159 -5.62 29.57 2.78
C CYS A 159 -5.05 30.21 4.06
N LEU A 160 -4.54 29.39 4.98
CA LEU A 160 -4.07 29.82 6.30
C LEU A 160 -3.08 28.79 6.85
N LEU A 161 -2.03 29.26 7.52
CA LEU A 161 -1.15 28.45 8.36
C LEU A 161 -1.31 28.87 9.84
N ILE A 162 -1.68 27.93 10.70
CA ILE A 162 -1.79 28.13 12.15
C ILE A 162 -0.64 27.38 12.83
N LEU A 163 0.17 28.09 13.61
CA LEU A 163 1.29 27.52 14.35
C LEU A 163 1.03 27.69 15.85
N GLN A 164 0.80 26.58 16.55
CA GLN A 164 0.58 26.55 18.01
C GLN A 164 1.87 26.19 18.74
N CYS A 165 2.27 27.03 19.70
CA CYS A 165 3.55 26.91 20.41
C CYS A 165 4.75 26.58 19.49
N PRO A 166 4.98 27.33 18.39
CA PRO A 166 6.07 27.02 17.47
C PRO A 166 7.43 27.36 18.08
N PHE A 167 8.44 26.59 17.68
CA PHE A 167 9.85 26.92 17.90
C PHE A 167 10.52 27.39 16.61
N THR A 168 11.61 28.14 16.75
CA THR A 168 12.46 28.63 15.63
C THR A 168 13.30 27.51 15.03
N ALA A 169 13.95 26.70 15.88
CA ALA A 169 14.66 25.48 15.50
C ALA A 169 14.58 24.45 16.64
N LEU A 170 14.59 23.16 16.30
CA LEU A 170 14.53 22.10 17.31
C LEU A 170 15.74 22.16 18.27
N SER A 171 16.93 22.43 17.73
CA SER A 171 18.17 22.54 18.52
C SER A 171 18.13 23.68 19.54
N GLU A 172 17.48 24.80 19.21
CA GLU A 172 17.30 25.94 20.11
C GLU A 172 16.36 25.57 21.27
N CYS A 173 15.23 24.92 20.98
CA CYS A 173 14.31 24.41 22.00
C CYS A 173 14.97 23.38 22.93
N ILE A 174 15.78 22.44 22.39
CA ILE A 174 16.52 21.47 23.21
C ILE A 174 17.56 22.18 24.10
N ASN A 175 18.19 23.27 23.65
CA ASN A 175 19.20 24.00 24.43
C ASN A 175 18.62 24.63 25.68
N GLU A 176 17.42 25.19 25.55
CA GLU A 176 16.69 25.80 26.66
C GLU A 176 16.25 24.76 27.69
N PHE A 177 16.02 23.51 27.26
CA PHE A 177 15.67 22.40 28.15
C PHE A 177 16.90 21.72 28.79
N SER A 178 18.01 21.55 28.04
CA SER A 178 19.24 20.93 28.53
C SER A 178 20.47 21.26 27.68
N GLN A 179 21.39 22.05 28.25
CA GLN A 179 22.65 22.44 27.59
C GLN A 179 23.56 21.25 27.22
N ASN A 180 23.52 20.16 27.99
CA ASN A 180 24.31 18.95 27.72
C ASN A 180 23.77 18.11 26.56
N ALA A 181 22.46 18.18 26.28
CA ALA A 181 21.83 17.42 25.19
C ALA A 181 22.14 18.03 23.82
N VAL A 182 22.32 19.34 23.74
CA VAL A 182 22.62 20.06 22.48
C VAL A 182 24.02 19.81 21.98
N SER A 183 25.02 19.72 22.85
CA SER A 183 26.39 19.37 22.44
C SER A 183 26.45 18.00 21.77
N ILE A 184 25.63 17.03 22.23
CA ILE A 184 25.55 15.69 21.64
C ILE A 184 24.71 15.71 20.35
N ALA A 185 23.56 16.41 20.34
CA ALA A 185 22.69 16.50 19.16
C ALA A 185 23.35 17.25 17.99
N ASN A 186 24.05 18.36 18.27
CA ASN A 186 24.78 19.14 17.26
C ASN A 186 26.01 18.40 16.74
N LEU A 187 26.75 17.68 17.61
CA LEU A 187 27.87 16.82 17.19
C LEU A 187 27.40 15.69 16.25
N LEU A 188 26.15 15.24 16.41
CA LEU A 188 25.50 14.24 15.55
C LEU A 188 24.72 14.85 14.37
N GLY A 189 24.74 16.17 14.20
CA GLY A 189 24.15 16.86 13.05
C GLY A 189 22.62 17.02 13.05
N TYR A 190 21.94 16.88 14.20
CA TYR A 190 20.49 17.09 14.30
C TYR A 190 20.11 18.58 14.33
N ASN A 191 20.33 19.27 13.22
CA ASN A 191 19.85 20.64 12.99
C ASN A 191 18.50 20.60 12.25
N TRP A 192 17.58 19.77 12.73
CA TRP A 192 16.27 19.53 12.12
C TRP A 192 15.26 20.63 12.49
N PHE A 193 14.23 20.77 11.65
CA PHE A 193 13.04 21.60 11.87
C PHE A 193 13.37 23.09 12.09
N ARG A 194 14.19 23.66 11.21
CA ARG A 194 14.54 25.09 11.23
C ARG A 194 13.43 25.95 10.66
N THR A 195 12.34 26.09 11.41
CA THR A 195 11.20 26.94 11.06
C THR A 195 11.62 28.38 10.75
N ILE A 196 12.62 28.91 11.46
CA ILE A 196 13.13 30.28 11.25
C ILE A 196 13.71 30.49 9.84
N ASP A 197 14.27 29.44 9.22
CA ASP A 197 14.88 29.53 7.90
C ASP A 197 13.84 29.56 6.76
N ILE A 198 12.62 29.08 7.03
CA ILE A 198 11.59 28.85 6.00
C ILE A 198 10.34 29.72 6.17
N ILE A 199 10.13 30.30 7.36
CA ILE A 199 8.87 31.02 7.69
C ILE A 199 8.65 32.26 6.81
N THR A 200 9.71 32.88 6.31
CA THR A 200 9.63 34.06 5.42
C THR A 200 9.09 33.72 4.04
N ASP A 201 9.24 32.46 3.60
CA ASP A 201 8.81 31.99 2.28
C ASP A 201 7.32 31.58 2.25
N VAL A 202 6.69 31.46 3.42
CA VAL A 202 5.28 31.11 3.54
C VAL A 202 4.40 32.20 2.95
N SER A 203 3.76 31.93 1.81
CA SER A 203 2.99 32.94 1.06
C SER A 203 1.53 33.10 1.51
N CYS A 204 1.02 32.25 2.40
CA CYS A 204 -0.31 32.39 3.00
C CYS A 204 -0.28 33.19 4.32
N PRO A 205 -1.43 33.74 4.75
CA PRO A 205 -1.56 34.30 6.08
C PRO A 205 -1.12 33.30 7.16
N VAL A 206 -0.46 33.81 8.21
CA VAL A 206 0.02 33.01 9.34
C VAL A 206 -0.66 33.47 10.63
N ALA A 207 -1.12 32.53 11.45
CA ALA A 207 -1.55 32.78 12.82
C ALA A 207 -0.60 32.08 13.79
N LEU A 208 0.16 32.85 14.56
CA LEU A 208 0.98 32.38 15.66
C LEU A 208 0.10 32.33 16.91
N HIS A 209 0.00 31.17 17.55
CA HIS A 209 -0.83 30.96 18.75
C HIS A 209 0.03 30.42 19.89
N HIS A 210 0.15 31.15 21.00
CA HIS A 210 1.08 30.80 22.07
C HIS A 210 0.57 31.18 23.47
N GLY A 211 0.89 30.36 24.48
CA GLY A 211 0.67 30.69 25.89
C GLY A 211 1.77 31.59 26.44
N THR A 212 1.43 32.56 27.29
CA THR A 212 2.43 33.50 27.84
C THR A 212 3.38 32.88 28.87
N HIS A 213 3.02 31.72 29.43
CA HIS A 213 3.77 30.99 30.45
C HIS A 213 4.23 29.61 29.95
N ASP A 214 4.52 29.48 28.66
CA ASP A 214 5.08 28.26 28.09
C ASP A 214 6.54 28.07 28.54
N ALA A 215 6.75 27.06 29.39
CA ALA A 215 8.06 26.70 29.93
C ALA A 215 8.79 25.62 29.12
N ILE A 216 8.17 25.07 28.06
CA ILE A 216 8.77 24.05 27.20
C ILE A 216 9.29 24.70 25.92
N VAL A 217 8.45 25.49 25.26
CA VAL A 217 8.82 26.30 24.10
C VAL A 217 8.49 27.74 24.47
N ARG A 218 9.49 28.56 24.76
CA ARG A 218 9.24 29.93 25.20
C ARG A 218 8.52 30.73 24.11
N ILE A 219 7.62 31.63 24.51
CA ILE A 219 6.90 32.52 23.59
C ILE A 219 7.84 33.41 22.75
N ASP A 220 9.08 33.60 23.21
CA ASP A 220 10.15 34.29 22.49
C ASP A 220 10.37 33.76 21.07
N HIS A 221 10.16 32.46 20.85
CA HIS A 221 10.19 31.86 19.52
C HIS A 221 9.10 32.43 18.59
N SER A 222 7.88 32.64 19.07
CA SER A 222 6.81 33.26 18.26
C SER A 222 7.12 34.72 17.96
N TYR A 223 7.69 35.47 18.91
CA TYR A 223 8.14 36.83 18.62
C TYR A 223 9.27 36.86 17.59
N ALA A 224 10.21 35.91 17.65
CA ALA A 224 11.28 35.81 16.66
C ALA A 224 10.75 35.50 15.26
N LEU A 225 9.83 34.54 15.14
CA LEU A 225 9.18 34.20 13.87
C LEU A 225 8.35 35.38 13.33
N LEU A 226 7.63 36.10 14.19
CA LEU A 226 6.88 37.31 13.80
C LEU A 226 7.83 38.38 13.25
N ARG A 227 8.91 38.70 13.96
CA ARG A 227 9.92 39.68 13.49
C ARG A 227 10.54 39.28 12.15
N ALA A 228 10.85 37.99 11.97
CA ALA A 228 11.37 37.50 10.70
C ALA A 228 10.37 37.70 9.55
N ARG A 229 9.08 37.42 9.81
CA ARG A 229 8.00 37.64 8.83
C ARG A 229 7.79 39.11 8.49
N GLU A 230 7.82 40.00 9.49
CA GLU A 230 7.68 41.45 9.30
C GLU A 230 8.86 42.05 8.53
N ALA A 231 10.07 41.53 8.75
CA ALA A 231 11.28 41.94 8.04
C ALA A 231 11.47 41.28 6.65
N ALA A 232 10.58 40.35 6.26
CA ALA A 232 10.68 39.65 4.98
C ALA A 232 10.53 40.61 3.80
N SER A 233 11.17 40.31 2.69
CA SER A 233 11.09 41.12 1.45
C SER A 233 9.67 41.21 0.87
N LYS A 234 8.82 40.20 1.16
CA LYS A 234 7.42 40.12 0.78
C LYS A 234 6.58 39.73 2.01
N PRO A 235 6.31 40.67 2.91
CA PRO A 235 5.58 40.37 4.15
C PRO A 235 4.16 39.91 3.80
N CYS A 236 3.73 38.82 4.43
CA CYS A 236 2.34 38.35 4.39
C CYS A 236 1.70 38.61 5.75
N VAL A 237 0.36 38.67 5.77
CA VAL A 237 -0.41 38.91 6.99
C VAL A 237 -0.02 37.88 8.05
N THR A 238 0.44 38.36 9.21
CA THR A 238 0.79 37.52 10.35
C THR A 238 0.03 38.02 11.57
N HIS A 239 -0.77 37.15 12.18
CA HIS A 239 -1.51 37.43 13.41
C HIS A 239 -0.80 36.75 14.58
N LEU A 240 -0.77 37.42 15.75
CA LEU A 240 -0.30 36.84 17.00
C LEU A 240 -1.47 36.73 17.98
N TYR A 241 -1.75 35.51 18.42
CA TYR A 241 -2.76 35.16 19.40
C TYR A 241 -2.07 34.65 20.67
N GLN A 242 -2.22 35.39 21.76
CA GLN A 242 -1.62 35.05 23.04
C GLN A 242 -2.70 34.61 24.02
N GLU A 243 -2.47 33.50 24.72
CA GLU A 243 -3.29 33.10 25.85
C GLU A 243 -2.57 33.38 27.17
N ASP A 244 -3.11 34.34 27.92
CA ASP A 244 -2.52 34.75 29.19
C ASP A 244 -2.60 33.63 30.25
N GLY A 245 -1.53 33.45 31.02
CA GLY A 245 -1.40 32.41 32.04
C GLY A 245 -1.30 30.96 31.52
N LYS A 246 -1.39 30.72 30.21
CA LYS A 246 -1.30 29.38 29.61
C LYS A 246 0.15 28.99 29.31
N GLY A 247 0.44 27.69 29.40
CA GLY A 247 1.68 27.05 28.98
C GLY A 247 1.48 26.02 27.86
N HIS A 248 2.50 25.20 27.60
CA HIS A 248 2.59 24.33 26.41
C HIS A 248 1.40 23.37 26.20
N ASN A 249 0.89 22.81 27.30
CA ASN A 249 -0.05 21.70 27.28
C ASN A 249 -1.49 22.08 27.63
N ASN A 250 -1.78 23.37 27.84
CA ASN A 250 -3.10 23.84 28.29
C ASN A 250 -3.68 25.01 27.47
N LEU A 251 -3.20 25.20 26.24
CA LEU A 251 -3.86 26.07 25.25
C LEU A 251 -5.32 25.68 25.07
N SER A 252 -6.19 26.66 24.83
CA SER A 252 -7.61 26.42 24.64
C SER A 252 -7.94 26.09 23.20
N SER A 253 -8.68 25.00 22.99
CA SER A 253 -9.28 24.68 21.69
C SER A 253 -10.27 25.78 21.23
N THR A 254 -10.87 26.54 22.16
CA THR A 254 -11.74 27.68 21.82
C THR A 254 -10.99 28.79 21.11
N THR A 255 -9.72 29.01 21.45
CA THR A 255 -8.86 29.99 20.77
C THR A 255 -8.55 29.53 19.36
N LEU A 256 -8.26 28.25 19.16
CA LEU A 256 -8.08 27.69 17.82
C LEU A 256 -9.34 27.83 16.96
N VAL A 257 -10.52 27.54 17.52
CA VAL A 257 -11.81 27.75 16.84
C VAL A 257 -12.01 29.23 16.49
N ARG A 258 -11.66 30.16 17.39
CA ARG A 258 -11.72 31.61 17.14
C ARG A 258 -10.81 32.01 15.98
N ILE A 259 -9.55 31.58 15.98
CA ILE A 259 -8.58 31.86 14.91
C ILE A 259 -9.14 31.40 13.56
N ILE A 260 -9.67 30.17 13.48
CA ILE A 260 -10.24 29.65 12.24
C ILE A 260 -11.42 30.53 11.78
N ARG A 261 -12.33 30.92 12.68
CA ARG A 261 -13.50 31.74 12.34
C ARG A 261 -13.13 33.16 11.90
N GLU A 262 -12.10 33.75 12.49
CA GLU A 262 -11.65 35.12 12.18
C GLU A 262 -10.84 35.17 10.89
N CYS A 263 -9.96 34.20 10.66
CA CYS A 263 -9.02 34.22 9.54
C CYS A 263 -9.54 33.54 8.26
N VAL A 264 -10.59 32.70 8.35
CA VAL A 264 -11.10 31.92 7.21
C VAL A 264 -12.42 32.50 6.70
N VAL A 265 -12.45 32.88 5.43
CA VAL A 265 -13.63 33.46 4.78
C VAL A 265 -14.58 32.35 4.31
N THR A 266 -15.76 32.24 4.93
CA THR A 266 -16.73 31.16 4.64
C THR A 266 -18.04 31.62 4.00
N ALA A 267 -18.40 32.90 4.12
CA ALA A 267 -19.76 33.40 3.84
C ALA A 267 -20.26 33.24 2.40
N GLN A 268 -19.39 32.88 1.44
CA GLN A 268 -19.72 32.77 0.02
C GLN A 268 -19.38 31.40 -0.58
N LEU A 269 -18.86 30.46 0.20
CA LEU A 269 -18.40 29.18 -0.33
C LEU A 269 -19.43 28.06 -0.09
N PRO A 270 -19.74 27.25 -1.11
CA PRO A 270 -20.54 26.04 -0.89
C PRO A 270 -19.76 25.01 -0.06
N PRO A 271 -20.46 24.17 0.72
CA PRO A 271 -19.83 23.04 1.43
C PRO A 271 -19.04 22.14 0.47
N LEU A 272 -17.97 21.53 0.99
CA LEU A 272 -17.18 20.57 0.25
C LEU A 272 -17.94 19.24 0.11
N SER A 273 -18.03 18.72 -1.12
CA SER A 273 -18.53 17.37 -1.38
C SER A 273 -17.46 16.33 -1.08
N LEU A 274 -17.19 16.11 0.21
CA LEU A 274 -16.18 15.16 0.66
C LEU A 274 -16.75 13.74 0.70
N SER A 275 -16.41 12.93 -0.30
CA SER A 275 -16.58 11.48 -0.24
C SER A 275 -15.22 10.83 -0.46
N HIS A 276 -14.70 10.12 0.54
CA HIS A 276 -13.54 9.27 0.34
C HIS A 276 -14.00 7.92 -0.22
N SER A 277 -13.25 7.39 -1.19
CA SER A 277 -13.42 6.00 -1.58
C SER A 277 -13.20 5.12 -0.35
N LYS A 278 -14.09 4.17 -0.11
CA LYS A 278 -13.90 3.16 0.94
C LYS A 278 -12.60 2.37 0.79
N GLN A 279 -12.00 2.39 -0.41
CA GLN A 279 -10.70 1.77 -0.68
C GLN A 279 -9.53 2.43 0.07
N PHE A 280 -9.70 3.67 0.54
CA PHE A 280 -8.72 4.33 1.40
C PHE A 280 -9.06 4.21 2.88
N LEU A 281 -10.15 3.55 3.27
CA LEU A 281 -10.37 3.24 4.69
C LEU A 281 -9.34 2.19 5.12
N ALA A 282 -8.75 2.39 6.28
CA ALA A 282 -7.94 1.35 6.90
C ALA A 282 -8.88 0.27 7.45
N ASN A 283 -8.66 -0.98 7.05
CA ASN A 283 -9.57 -2.07 7.39
C ASN A 283 -9.04 -2.94 8.53
N SER A 284 -9.97 -3.52 9.28
CA SER A 284 -9.61 -4.40 10.40
C SER A 284 -8.75 -5.58 9.96
N PRO A 285 -7.80 -6.01 10.80
CA PRO A 285 -6.95 -7.16 10.50
C PRO A 285 -7.77 -8.39 10.09
N VAL A 286 -7.40 -9.02 8.98
CA VAL A 286 -8.13 -10.19 8.45
C VAL A 286 -7.64 -11.51 9.03
N TYR A 287 -6.61 -11.50 9.90
CA TYR A 287 -6.01 -12.73 10.42
C TYR A 287 -7.03 -13.65 11.07
N GLU A 288 -7.77 -13.18 12.08
CA GLU A 288 -8.77 -14.01 12.77
C GLU A 288 -9.87 -14.49 11.82
N LYS A 289 -10.27 -13.64 10.87
CA LYS A 289 -11.29 -13.99 9.87
C LYS A 289 -10.83 -15.11 8.93
N LEU A 290 -9.55 -15.14 8.58
CA LEU A 290 -8.99 -16.10 7.64
C LEU A 290 -8.41 -17.34 8.33
N PHE A 291 -7.78 -17.18 9.49
CA PHE A 291 -6.95 -18.22 10.08
C PHE A 291 -7.46 -18.74 11.41
N CYS A 292 -8.63 -18.27 11.88
CA CYS A 292 -9.27 -18.79 13.09
C CYS A 292 -10.72 -19.24 12.84
N ASP A 293 -11.18 -20.19 13.66
CA ASP A 293 -12.57 -20.64 13.72
C ASP A 293 -13.48 -19.66 14.50
N GLU A 294 -14.75 -20.01 14.67
CA GLU A 294 -15.73 -19.18 15.40
C GLU A 294 -15.38 -18.98 16.89
N SER A 295 -14.53 -19.84 17.46
CA SER A 295 -14.04 -19.71 18.84
C SER A 295 -12.80 -18.80 18.95
N GLY A 296 -12.22 -18.38 17.82
CA GLY A 296 -10.95 -17.66 17.75
C GLY A 296 -9.71 -18.57 17.78
N SER A 297 -9.90 -19.90 17.71
CA SER A 297 -8.81 -20.86 17.69
C SER A 297 -8.20 -20.95 16.29
N PRO A 298 -6.86 -20.92 16.14
CA PRO A 298 -6.24 -20.97 14.83
C PRO A 298 -6.42 -22.33 14.15
N PHE A 299 -6.63 -22.32 12.83
CA PHE A 299 -6.65 -23.55 12.04
C PHE A 299 -5.28 -24.23 12.06
N LEU A 300 -5.27 -25.56 12.15
CA LEU A 300 -4.03 -26.34 12.17
C LEU A 300 -3.43 -26.46 10.77
N THR A 301 -4.26 -26.72 9.77
CA THR A 301 -3.83 -26.90 8.38
C THR A 301 -4.39 -25.83 7.46
N LEU A 302 -3.69 -25.60 6.34
CA LEU A 302 -4.18 -24.77 5.25
C LEU A 302 -5.49 -25.32 4.71
N SER A 303 -5.66 -26.65 4.65
CA SER A 303 -6.89 -27.26 4.18
C SER A 303 -8.12 -26.83 4.99
N ASP A 304 -7.98 -26.75 6.32
CA ASP A 304 -9.07 -26.36 7.21
C ASP A 304 -9.45 -24.90 6.99
N ALA A 305 -8.44 -24.01 6.94
CA ALA A 305 -8.64 -22.59 6.67
C ALA A 305 -9.30 -22.36 5.29
N VAL A 306 -8.84 -23.09 4.28
CA VAL A 306 -9.36 -23.06 2.92
C VAL A 306 -10.82 -23.49 2.86
N THR A 307 -11.16 -24.60 3.52
CA THR A 307 -12.55 -25.09 3.63
C THR A 307 -13.44 -24.06 4.29
N TRP A 308 -12.95 -23.44 5.37
CA TRP A 308 -13.64 -22.34 6.04
C TRP A 308 -13.86 -21.12 5.12
N TRP A 309 -12.86 -20.77 4.31
CA TRP A 309 -13.01 -19.66 3.36
C TRP A 309 -14.10 -19.92 2.32
N SER A 310 -14.26 -21.16 1.83
CA SER A 310 -15.34 -21.50 0.90
C SER A 310 -16.72 -21.17 1.45
N GLU A 311 -16.92 -21.53 2.72
CA GLU A 311 -18.23 -21.42 3.36
C GLU A 311 -18.58 -19.96 3.70
N LYS A 312 -17.58 -19.11 3.91
CA LYS A 312 -17.77 -17.78 4.52
C LYS A 312 -17.38 -16.61 3.61
N LEU A 313 -16.45 -16.79 2.68
CA LEU A 313 -16.08 -15.78 1.70
C LEU A 313 -16.91 -16.03 0.46
N PHE A 314 -17.77 -15.08 0.11
CA PHE A 314 -18.54 -15.15 -1.13
C PHE A 314 -18.08 -14.06 -2.10
N LEU A 315 -17.96 -14.38 -3.38
CA LEU A 315 -17.48 -13.42 -4.39
C LEU A 315 -18.39 -12.19 -4.45
N HIS A 316 -19.70 -12.40 -4.37
CA HIS A 316 -20.69 -11.33 -4.37
C HIS A 316 -20.57 -10.38 -3.17
N PHE A 317 -20.04 -10.86 -2.03
CA PHE A 317 -19.79 -10.04 -0.83
C PHE A 317 -18.52 -9.21 -0.95
N CYS A 318 -17.56 -9.64 -1.77
CA CYS A 318 -16.23 -9.06 -1.87
C CYS A 318 -16.01 -8.20 -3.13
N ALA A 319 -16.77 -8.43 -4.21
CA ALA A 319 -16.50 -7.90 -5.54
C ALA A 319 -17.27 -6.63 -5.92
N ALA A 320 -18.39 -6.31 -5.27
CA ALA A 320 -19.19 -5.13 -5.63
C ALA A 320 -19.78 -4.41 -4.40
N PRO A 321 -19.30 -3.19 -4.07
CA PRO A 321 -18.11 -2.51 -4.63
C PRO A 321 -16.80 -3.22 -4.22
N LEU A 322 -15.70 -2.96 -4.92
CA LEU A 322 -14.37 -3.58 -4.68
C LEU A 322 -13.77 -3.30 -3.27
N ASP A 323 -14.52 -2.69 -2.35
CA ASP A 323 -14.06 -2.24 -1.04
C ASP A 323 -13.63 -3.41 -0.13
N LYS A 324 -14.11 -4.63 -0.39
CA LYS A 324 -13.74 -5.84 0.35
C LYS A 324 -12.92 -6.85 -0.44
N LEU A 325 -12.52 -6.51 -1.66
CA LEU A 325 -11.78 -7.42 -2.52
C LEU A 325 -10.45 -7.85 -1.86
N TYR A 326 -9.81 -6.94 -1.13
CA TYR A 326 -8.56 -7.18 -0.43
C TYR A 326 -8.59 -8.40 0.50
N VAL A 327 -9.76 -8.79 1.05
CA VAL A 327 -9.91 -9.98 1.90
C VAL A 327 -9.62 -11.25 1.11
N LEU A 328 -10.19 -11.37 -0.10
CA LEU A 328 -9.93 -12.50 -0.99
C LEU A 328 -8.47 -12.52 -1.45
N LEU A 329 -7.96 -11.35 -1.87
CA LEU A 329 -6.57 -11.22 -2.30
C LEU A 329 -5.60 -11.65 -1.19
N SER A 330 -5.87 -11.26 0.06
CA SER A 330 -5.04 -11.61 1.22
C SER A 330 -5.02 -13.11 1.46
N GLY A 331 -6.19 -13.76 1.51
CA GLY A 331 -6.29 -15.21 1.66
C GLY A 331 -5.57 -15.96 0.54
N SER A 332 -5.74 -15.49 -0.70
CA SER A 332 -5.09 -16.06 -1.89
C SER A 332 -3.57 -16.01 -1.81
N VAL A 333 -3.01 -14.82 -1.54
CA VAL A 333 -1.56 -14.64 -1.44
C VAL A 333 -1.01 -15.47 -0.28
N CYS A 334 -1.68 -15.50 0.87
CA CYS A 334 -1.26 -16.32 2.00
C CYS A 334 -1.21 -17.81 1.62
N ALA A 335 -2.27 -18.37 1.02
CA ALA A 335 -2.27 -19.76 0.56
C ALA A 335 -1.15 -20.04 -0.46
N PHE A 336 -1.05 -19.20 -1.49
CA PHE A 336 -0.03 -19.33 -2.54
C PHE A 336 1.40 -19.29 -1.95
N THR A 337 1.66 -18.41 -1.00
CA THR A 337 3.01 -18.26 -0.41
C THR A 337 3.40 -19.39 0.53
N MET A 338 2.47 -19.99 1.25
CA MET A 338 2.73 -21.19 2.05
C MET A 338 3.08 -22.37 1.14
N GLU A 339 2.40 -22.51 0.00
CA GLU A 339 2.72 -23.53 -1.00
C GLU A 339 4.10 -23.31 -1.64
N CYS A 340 4.42 -22.05 -1.96
CA CYS A 340 5.76 -21.68 -2.40
C CYS A 340 6.83 -22.04 -1.35
N ALA A 341 6.52 -21.92 -0.05
CA ALA A 341 7.44 -22.27 1.02
C ALA A 341 7.74 -23.78 1.06
N ARG A 342 6.73 -24.63 0.89
CA ARG A 342 6.95 -26.08 0.78
C ARG A 342 7.76 -26.43 -0.46
N ALA A 343 7.40 -25.91 -1.63
CA ALA A 343 8.14 -26.17 -2.87
C ALA A 343 9.59 -25.66 -2.81
N TRP A 344 9.81 -24.51 -2.16
CA TRP A 344 11.15 -23.98 -1.90
C TRP A 344 11.99 -24.93 -1.04
N GLN A 345 11.40 -25.53 0.00
CA GLN A 345 12.09 -26.52 0.83
C GLN A 345 12.40 -27.80 0.07
N VAL A 346 11.48 -28.28 -0.79
CA VAL A 346 11.75 -29.42 -1.68
C VAL A 346 12.96 -29.14 -2.57
N TYR A 347 12.99 -27.97 -3.22
CA TYR A 347 14.14 -27.53 -4.01
C TYR A 347 15.45 -27.49 -3.20
N CYS A 348 15.42 -26.94 -1.99
CA CYS A 348 16.58 -26.89 -1.10
C CYS A 348 17.05 -28.29 -0.67
N ALA A 349 16.11 -29.21 -0.42
CA ALA A 349 16.41 -30.59 -0.06
C ALA A 349 17.08 -31.32 -1.21
N LEU A 350 16.55 -31.19 -2.44
CA LEU A 350 17.14 -31.78 -3.65
C LEU A 350 18.56 -31.27 -3.90
N ILE A 351 18.81 -29.97 -3.74
CA ILE A 351 20.17 -29.41 -3.82
C ILE A 351 21.09 -30.06 -2.78
N LYS A 352 20.63 -30.15 -1.53
CA LYS A 352 21.42 -30.70 -0.42
C LYS A 352 21.75 -32.17 -0.65
N GLN A 353 20.78 -32.95 -1.11
CA GLN A 353 20.94 -34.38 -1.36
C GLN A 353 21.96 -34.65 -2.48
N ASN A 354 21.98 -33.79 -3.51
CA ASN A 354 22.84 -33.95 -4.68
C ASN A 354 24.20 -33.26 -4.56
N SER A 355 24.51 -32.64 -3.41
CA SER A 355 25.86 -32.23 -2.96
C SER A 355 26.80 -31.78 -4.09
N CYS A 356 26.40 -30.80 -4.90
CA CYS A 356 27.35 -30.12 -5.78
C CYS A 356 28.32 -29.36 -4.86
N GLY A 357 29.62 -29.66 -4.93
CA GLY A 357 30.70 -29.02 -4.14
C GLY A 357 30.83 -27.52 -4.42
N ASP A 358 32.04 -26.99 -4.63
CA ASP A 358 32.31 -25.54 -4.83
C ASP A 358 31.56 -24.86 -6.02
N ALA A 359 30.63 -25.54 -6.69
CA ALA A 359 29.62 -24.99 -7.60
C ALA A 359 28.50 -24.20 -6.88
N VAL A 360 28.89 -23.30 -5.96
CA VAL A 360 28.00 -22.39 -5.21
C VAL A 360 27.39 -21.30 -6.11
N GLN A 361 27.73 -21.26 -7.40
CA GLN A 361 27.59 -20.03 -8.17
C GLN A 361 26.19 -19.64 -8.67
N GLU A 362 25.18 -20.51 -8.73
CA GLU A 362 23.83 -20.06 -9.17
C GLU A 362 22.69 -20.77 -8.43
N ARG A 363 22.59 -20.58 -7.11
CA ARG A 363 21.33 -20.90 -6.42
C ARG A 363 20.26 -19.88 -6.83
N CYS A 364 19.12 -20.39 -7.28
CA CYS A 364 17.94 -19.57 -7.50
C CYS A 364 17.62 -18.78 -6.21
N THR A 365 17.45 -17.47 -6.32
CA THR A 365 17.05 -16.66 -5.15
C THR A 365 15.59 -16.93 -4.82
N LYS A 366 15.16 -16.71 -3.57
CA LYS A 366 13.73 -16.78 -3.21
C LYS A 366 12.85 -15.86 -4.08
N ASP A 367 13.39 -14.73 -4.54
CA ASP A 367 12.71 -13.79 -5.42
C ASP A 367 12.39 -14.44 -6.77
N THR A 368 13.45 -14.94 -7.42
CA THR A 368 13.37 -15.68 -8.69
C THR A 368 12.46 -16.89 -8.56
N PHE A 369 12.55 -17.63 -7.45
CA PHE A 369 11.71 -18.80 -7.21
C PHE A 369 10.21 -18.44 -7.10
N ILE A 370 9.87 -17.40 -6.35
CA ILE A 370 8.47 -16.93 -6.27
C ILE A 370 7.97 -16.46 -7.64
N ARG A 371 8.79 -15.74 -8.42
CA ARG A 371 8.43 -15.32 -9.79
C ARG A 371 8.17 -16.50 -10.71
N ARG A 372 8.98 -17.54 -10.61
CA ARG A 372 8.74 -18.80 -11.31
C ARG A 372 7.41 -19.43 -10.88
N CYS A 373 7.12 -19.51 -9.57
CA CYS A 373 5.82 -19.99 -9.10
C CYS A 373 4.66 -19.15 -9.66
N LEU A 374 4.78 -17.82 -9.71
CA LEU A 374 3.75 -16.94 -10.30
C LEU A 374 3.51 -17.26 -11.78
N ALA A 375 4.58 -17.51 -12.53
CA ALA A 375 4.52 -17.85 -13.95
C ALA A 375 3.89 -19.24 -14.17
N CYS A 376 4.40 -20.26 -13.49
CA CYS A 376 4.02 -21.67 -13.65
C CYS A 376 2.65 -22.00 -13.04
N TRP A 377 2.31 -21.44 -11.89
CA TRP A 377 1.10 -21.81 -11.16
C TRP A 377 -0.03 -20.82 -11.42
N GLY A 378 0.30 -19.54 -11.63
CA GLY A 378 -0.65 -18.47 -11.79
C GLY A 378 -0.55 -17.43 -10.69
N ASN A 379 -0.84 -16.18 -11.05
CA ASN A 379 -0.82 -15.07 -10.12
C ASN A 379 -1.98 -15.17 -9.10
N PRO A 380 -1.71 -15.12 -7.78
CA PRO A 380 -2.75 -15.18 -6.74
C PRO A 380 -3.68 -13.95 -6.76
N LEU A 381 -3.28 -12.86 -7.44
CA LEU A 381 -4.13 -11.70 -7.69
C LEU A 381 -4.81 -11.75 -9.07
N GLY A 382 -4.98 -12.95 -9.64
CA GLY A 382 -5.54 -13.16 -10.96
C GLY A 382 -6.86 -13.93 -10.99
N ILE A 383 -7.60 -13.76 -12.08
CA ILE A 383 -8.78 -14.53 -12.46
C ILE A 383 -8.36 -15.48 -13.57
N HIS A 384 -8.60 -16.77 -13.35
CA HIS A 384 -8.13 -17.87 -14.19
C HIS A 384 -9.26 -18.84 -14.54
N ILE A 385 -9.11 -19.61 -15.62
CA ILE A 385 -10.06 -20.65 -16.03
C ILE A 385 -9.32 -21.98 -16.24
N SER A 386 -9.91 -23.09 -15.79
CA SER A 386 -9.44 -24.43 -16.15
C SER A 386 -9.89 -24.81 -17.56
N VAL A 387 -8.95 -25.19 -18.42
CA VAL A 387 -9.21 -25.47 -19.84
C VAL A 387 -9.92 -26.81 -20.08
N LYS A 388 -9.80 -27.79 -19.19
CA LYS A 388 -10.42 -29.13 -19.40
C LYS A 388 -11.95 -29.13 -19.28
N HIS A 389 -12.56 -28.09 -18.69
CA HIS A 389 -13.94 -28.20 -18.19
C HIS A 389 -14.96 -27.24 -18.80
N MET A 390 -14.63 -26.41 -19.80
CA MET A 390 -15.53 -25.34 -20.30
C MET A 390 -16.93 -25.78 -20.79
N ASN A 391 -17.09 -27.00 -21.32
CA ASN A 391 -18.41 -27.49 -21.76
C ASN A 391 -19.37 -27.86 -20.62
N SER A 392 -18.89 -27.87 -19.37
CA SER A 392 -19.72 -27.82 -18.17
C SER A 392 -19.28 -26.59 -17.38
N THR A 393 -20.14 -25.61 -17.17
CA THR A 393 -19.87 -24.31 -16.51
C THR A 393 -19.41 -24.40 -15.04
N LYS A 394 -18.48 -25.28 -14.67
CA LYS A 394 -18.31 -25.79 -13.31
C LYS A 394 -17.18 -25.14 -12.51
N GLU A 395 -16.18 -24.48 -13.09
CA GLU A 395 -15.11 -23.90 -12.26
C GLU A 395 -14.38 -22.71 -12.92
N VAL A 396 -14.52 -21.51 -12.34
CA VAL A 396 -13.71 -20.32 -12.63
C VAL A 396 -12.91 -20.00 -11.39
N ARG A 397 -11.60 -19.70 -11.48
CA ARG A 397 -10.78 -19.42 -10.30
C ARG A 397 -10.51 -17.93 -10.16
N CYS A 398 -11.21 -17.28 -9.24
CA CYS A 398 -11.05 -15.87 -8.91
C CYS A 398 -10.09 -15.72 -7.71
N PHE A 399 -8.92 -15.13 -7.95
CA PHE A 399 -7.91 -14.87 -6.92
C PHE A 399 -7.55 -16.15 -6.17
N GLY A 400 -7.29 -17.23 -6.90
CA GLY A 400 -7.07 -18.54 -6.31
C GLY A 400 -8.33 -19.29 -5.85
N PHE A 401 -9.48 -18.65 -5.59
CA PHE A 401 -10.73 -19.31 -5.17
C PHE A 401 -11.55 -19.80 -6.35
N ALA A 402 -12.04 -21.04 -6.33
CA ALA A 402 -13.01 -21.50 -7.31
C ALA A 402 -14.36 -20.76 -7.12
N ALA A 403 -15.02 -20.40 -8.21
CA ALA A 403 -16.27 -19.68 -8.27
C ALA A 403 -17.21 -20.44 -9.22
N CYS A 404 -18.33 -20.92 -8.67
CA CYS A 404 -19.40 -21.60 -9.42
C CYS A 404 -20.58 -20.63 -9.67
N ARG A 405 -21.38 -20.88 -10.72
CA ARG A 405 -22.66 -20.17 -10.90
C ARG A 405 -23.57 -20.46 -9.70
N ASP A 406 -24.17 -19.41 -9.13
CA ASP A 406 -24.87 -19.32 -7.83
C ASP A 406 -23.99 -19.07 -6.58
N ALA A 407 -22.85 -18.40 -6.78
CA ALA A 407 -22.16 -17.51 -5.83
C ALA A 407 -21.75 -18.09 -4.47
N ILE A 408 -21.33 -19.35 -4.44
CA ILE A 408 -20.51 -19.94 -3.37
C ILE A 408 -19.07 -19.99 -3.90
N LEU A 409 -18.10 -19.39 -3.18
CA LEU A 409 -16.70 -19.60 -3.49
C LEU A 409 -16.36 -21.01 -3.00
N ASP A 410 -15.83 -21.86 -3.86
CA ASP A 410 -15.10 -23.03 -3.39
C ASP A 410 -13.66 -22.55 -3.06
N ALA A 411 -13.23 -22.83 -1.82
CA ALA A 411 -11.87 -22.91 -1.30
C ALA A 411 -10.74 -22.71 -2.32
N PRO A 412 -9.65 -21.96 -2.03
CA PRO A 412 -8.61 -21.73 -3.02
C PRO A 412 -8.14 -23.03 -3.65
N ALA A 413 -8.20 -23.06 -4.97
CA ALA A 413 -7.53 -24.02 -5.80
C ALA A 413 -6.09 -24.07 -5.33
N ARG A 414 -5.74 -25.16 -4.66
CA ARG A 414 -4.39 -25.42 -4.17
C ARG A 414 -3.46 -25.34 -5.37
N TYR A 415 -2.82 -24.19 -5.54
CA TYR A 415 -1.73 -24.03 -6.48
C TYR A 415 -0.65 -25.01 -6.00
N ALA A 416 -0.49 -26.11 -6.72
CA ALA A 416 0.50 -27.16 -6.46
C ALA A 416 0.23 -28.17 -5.34
N THR A 417 -0.98 -28.77 -5.28
CA THR A 417 -1.07 -30.17 -4.81
C THR A 417 -1.74 -31.03 -5.85
N THR A 418 -0.95 -31.88 -6.52
CA THR A 418 -1.38 -33.03 -7.32
C THR A 418 -2.55 -32.77 -8.29
N TYR A 419 -2.23 -32.60 -9.58
CA TYR A 419 -3.18 -32.53 -10.70
C TYR A 419 -4.05 -31.26 -10.78
N THR A 420 -3.44 -30.07 -10.74
CA THR A 420 -4.13 -28.86 -11.20
C THR A 420 -4.19 -28.85 -12.72
N ASP A 421 -5.38 -28.72 -13.27
CA ASP A 421 -5.54 -28.43 -14.69
C ASP A 421 -4.80 -27.14 -15.08
N PRO A 422 -4.30 -27.05 -16.33
CA PRO A 422 -3.65 -25.84 -16.82
C PRO A 422 -4.63 -24.65 -16.74
N LEU A 423 -4.12 -23.53 -16.22
CA LEU A 423 -4.89 -22.32 -15.98
C LEU A 423 -4.66 -21.29 -17.08
N LEU A 424 -5.74 -20.94 -17.78
CA LEU A 424 -5.76 -19.80 -18.69
C LEU A 424 -5.94 -18.51 -17.87
N SER A 425 -5.00 -17.57 -18.00
CA SER A 425 -5.10 -16.24 -17.38
C SER A 425 -6.11 -15.38 -18.13
N VAL A 426 -7.12 -14.88 -17.42
CA VAL A 426 -8.13 -13.94 -17.97
C VAL A 426 -7.74 -12.50 -17.65
N LEU A 427 -7.38 -12.26 -16.39
CA LEU A 427 -7.07 -10.95 -15.87
C LEU A 427 -6.17 -11.11 -14.66
N GLU A 428 -5.11 -10.31 -14.54
CA GLU A 428 -4.20 -10.37 -13.41
C GLU A 428 -3.89 -8.98 -12.88
N ILE A 429 -3.86 -8.82 -11.56
CA ILE A 429 -3.35 -7.60 -10.92
C ILE A 429 -1.87 -7.78 -10.63
N SER A 430 -1.09 -6.73 -10.89
CA SER A 430 0.36 -6.73 -10.66
C SER A 430 0.72 -7.00 -9.19
N ILE A 431 1.72 -7.87 -8.98
CA ILE A 431 2.35 -8.06 -7.68
C ILE A 431 3.30 -6.88 -7.43
N THR A 432 3.06 -6.11 -6.37
CA THR A 432 3.93 -4.99 -6.00
C THR A 432 5.25 -5.50 -5.40
N PRO A 433 6.34 -4.69 -5.42
CA PRO A 433 7.57 -5.04 -4.72
C PRO A 433 7.36 -5.28 -3.22
N GLY A 434 6.45 -4.51 -2.59
CA GLY A 434 6.09 -4.68 -1.18
C GLY A 434 5.40 -6.01 -0.90
N LEU A 435 4.46 -6.41 -1.77
CA LEU A 435 3.81 -7.71 -1.68
C LEU A 435 4.82 -8.85 -1.85
N LEU A 436 5.68 -8.77 -2.86
CA LEU A 436 6.75 -9.76 -3.07
C LEU A 436 7.69 -9.88 -1.86
N ALA A 437 8.01 -8.77 -1.20
CA ALA A 437 8.79 -8.79 0.05
C ALA A 437 8.06 -9.53 1.18
N CYS A 438 6.74 -9.36 1.30
CA CYS A 438 5.92 -10.11 2.26
C CYS A 438 5.94 -11.61 1.97
N MET A 439 5.81 -12.00 0.69
CA MET A 439 5.90 -13.39 0.24
C MET A 439 7.27 -14.00 0.61
N LYS A 440 8.37 -13.27 0.38
CA LYS A 440 9.73 -13.71 0.76
C LYS A 440 9.91 -13.86 2.26
N ARG A 441 9.28 -12.99 3.06
CA ARG A 441 9.29 -13.10 4.52
C ARG A 441 8.60 -14.39 4.96
N CYS A 442 7.44 -14.72 4.40
CA CYS A 442 6.75 -16.00 4.63
C CYS A 442 7.67 -17.20 4.35
N LEU A 443 8.32 -17.26 3.18
CA LEU A 443 9.28 -18.34 2.85
C LEU A 443 10.45 -18.43 3.83
N SER A 444 10.83 -17.33 4.45
CA SER A 444 11.97 -17.26 5.37
C SER A 444 11.62 -17.65 6.80
N THR A 445 10.35 -17.58 7.18
CA THR A 445 9.85 -17.92 8.51
C THR A 445 9.10 -19.25 8.53
N ALA A 446 9.04 -19.95 7.40
CA ALA A 446 8.37 -21.25 7.31
C ALA A 446 9.06 -22.29 8.22
N PRO A 447 8.28 -23.10 8.97
CA PRO A 447 8.81 -24.23 9.73
C PRO A 447 9.29 -25.33 8.77
N GLU A 448 9.76 -26.46 9.27
CA GLU A 448 10.05 -27.62 8.42
C GLU A 448 8.75 -28.22 7.88
N LEU A 449 8.63 -28.35 6.54
CA LEU A 449 7.39 -28.71 5.84
C LEU A 449 7.49 -30.02 5.05
N LEU A 450 8.66 -30.66 5.00
CA LEU A 450 8.94 -31.79 4.10
C LEU A 450 8.30 -33.12 4.52
N GLU A 451 8.03 -33.28 5.82
CA GLU A 451 7.43 -34.48 6.41
C GLU A 451 5.91 -34.35 6.60
N GLU A 452 5.37 -33.14 6.46
CA GLU A 452 3.95 -32.88 6.68
C GLU A 452 3.12 -33.23 5.44
N LYS A 453 2.13 -34.11 5.61
CA LYS A 453 1.21 -34.50 4.54
C LYS A 453 0.30 -33.35 4.13
N ASP A 454 -0.25 -32.65 5.13
CA ASP A 454 -1.07 -31.45 4.94
C ASP A 454 -0.28 -30.23 5.39
N LEU A 455 -0.39 -29.14 4.65
CA LEU A 455 0.41 -27.95 4.90
C LEU A 455 -0.08 -27.25 6.19
N PRO A 456 0.75 -27.06 7.22
CA PRO A 456 0.35 -26.35 8.43
C PRO A 456 0.12 -24.86 8.16
N CYS A 457 -0.84 -24.26 8.87
CA CYS A 457 -1.05 -22.81 8.89
C CYS A 457 0.00 -22.15 9.80
N PHE A 458 1.16 -21.82 9.24
CA PHE A 458 2.29 -21.28 10.02
C PHE A 458 2.41 -19.75 10.01
N LEU A 459 1.61 -19.06 9.19
CA LEU A 459 1.69 -17.61 9.06
C LEU A 459 1.31 -16.90 10.35
N GLN A 460 2.14 -15.96 10.77
CA GLN A 460 1.88 -15.14 11.95
C GLN A 460 0.98 -13.93 11.60
N PRO A 461 0.21 -13.39 12.58
CA PRO A 461 -0.71 -12.27 12.35
C PRO A 461 -0.06 -11.04 11.68
N ASP A 462 1.19 -10.74 12.02
CA ASP A 462 1.90 -9.59 11.48
C ASP A 462 2.27 -9.75 10.00
N ILE A 463 2.58 -10.98 9.55
CA ILE A 463 2.83 -11.28 8.13
C ILE A 463 1.52 -11.15 7.34
N VAL A 464 0.42 -11.69 7.88
CA VAL A 464 -0.91 -11.60 7.24
C VAL A 464 -1.37 -10.15 7.17
N HIS A 465 -1.13 -9.35 8.20
CA HIS A 465 -1.43 -7.92 8.18
C HIS A 465 -0.60 -7.14 7.14
N ALA A 466 0.68 -7.49 6.97
CA ALA A 466 1.51 -6.88 5.93
C ALA A 466 1.03 -7.24 4.51
N VAL A 467 0.65 -8.50 4.27
CA VAL A 467 0.02 -8.94 3.01
C VAL A 467 -1.29 -8.21 2.76
N GLN A 468 -2.13 -8.08 3.80
CA GLN A 468 -3.39 -7.33 3.74
C GLN A 468 -3.16 -5.88 3.30
N LEU A 469 -2.22 -5.18 3.92
CA LEU A 469 -1.92 -3.78 3.58
C LEU A 469 -1.52 -3.61 2.11
N GLU A 470 -0.71 -4.52 1.58
CA GLU A 470 -0.31 -4.51 0.16
C GLU A 470 -1.48 -4.87 -0.77
N CYS A 471 -2.43 -5.71 -0.33
CA CYS A 471 -3.65 -6.00 -1.09
C CYS A 471 -4.62 -4.80 -1.10
N GLU A 472 -4.83 -4.14 0.04
CA GLU A 472 -5.62 -2.91 0.15
C GLU A 472 -5.05 -1.82 -0.76
N ARG A 473 -3.73 -1.63 -0.72
CA ARG A 473 -2.99 -0.73 -1.61
C ARG A 473 -3.24 -1.03 -3.07
N THR A 474 -3.08 -2.30 -3.45
CA THR A 474 -3.25 -2.76 -4.82
C THR A 474 -4.64 -2.39 -5.35
N VAL A 475 -5.69 -2.63 -4.58
CA VAL A 475 -7.07 -2.29 -4.95
C VAL A 475 -7.30 -0.77 -5.00
N ALA A 476 -6.75 -0.02 -4.04
CA ALA A 476 -6.91 1.43 -3.96
C ALA A 476 -6.36 2.15 -5.21
N PHE A 477 -5.20 1.70 -5.70
CA PHE A 477 -4.47 2.31 -6.82
C PHE A 477 -4.82 1.74 -8.20
N LEU A 478 -5.81 0.84 -8.33
CA LEU A 478 -6.38 0.52 -9.64
C LEU A 478 -7.02 1.78 -10.24
N CYS A 479 -6.85 2.00 -11.54
CA CYS A 479 -7.54 3.09 -12.25
C CYS A 479 -9.04 2.80 -12.35
N ASP A 480 -9.85 3.81 -12.67
CA ASP A 480 -11.30 3.63 -12.75
C ASP A 480 -11.70 2.65 -13.86
N ASP A 481 -10.99 2.66 -14.97
CA ASP A 481 -11.22 1.74 -16.10
C ASP A 481 -10.95 0.29 -15.68
N ASP A 482 -9.84 0.01 -14.99
CA ASP A 482 -9.53 -1.33 -14.48
C ASP A 482 -10.51 -1.77 -13.39
N LYS A 483 -10.94 -0.85 -12.52
CA LYS A 483 -12.00 -1.13 -11.53
C LYS A 483 -13.32 -1.48 -12.22
N GLN A 484 -13.69 -0.77 -13.28
CA GLN A 484 -14.89 -1.05 -14.06
C GLN A 484 -14.80 -2.39 -14.79
N ARG A 485 -13.67 -2.67 -15.45
CA ARG A 485 -13.39 -3.96 -16.11
C ARG A 485 -13.49 -5.13 -15.13
N LEU A 486 -12.84 -4.99 -13.97
CA LEU A 486 -12.88 -6.01 -12.94
C LEU A 486 -14.30 -6.24 -12.40
N CYS A 487 -15.03 -5.16 -12.09
CA CYS A 487 -16.43 -5.25 -11.68
C CYS A 487 -17.32 -5.90 -12.75
N ALA A 488 -17.15 -5.55 -14.03
CA ALA A 488 -17.92 -6.10 -15.14
C ALA A 488 -17.67 -7.60 -15.29
N LEU A 489 -16.39 -8.02 -15.26
CA LEU A 489 -16.00 -9.42 -15.30
C LEU A 489 -16.55 -10.21 -14.11
N LEU A 490 -16.46 -9.67 -12.90
CA LEU A 490 -16.97 -10.35 -11.70
C LEU A 490 -18.50 -10.40 -11.64
N LYS A 491 -19.21 -9.50 -12.34
CA LYS A 491 -20.68 -9.46 -12.41
C LYS A 491 -21.25 -10.51 -13.36
N ASP A 492 -20.66 -10.67 -14.54
CA ASP A 492 -20.99 -11.75 -15.47
C ASP A 492 -19.72 -12.33 -16.06
N VAL A 493 -19.18 -13.31 -15.33
CA VAL A 493 -17.96 -14.02 -15.68
C VAL A 493 -18.04 -14.66 -17.07
N LYS A 494 -19.22 -15.19 -17.46
CA LYS A 494 -19.39 -15.87 -18.74
C LYS A 494 -19.34 -14.90 -19.92
N ALA A 495 -20.01 -13.76 -19.79
CA ALA A 495 -19.97 -12.71 -20.82
C ALA A 495 -18.59 -12.03 -20.86
N GLY A 496 -18.02 -11.73 -19.69
CA GLY A 496 -16.74 -11.02 -19.55
C GLY A 496 -15.55 -11.77 -20.14
N PHE A 497 -15.59 -13.10 -20.26
CA PHE A 497 -14.52 -13.87 -20.90
C PHE A 497 -14.31 -13.54 -22.37
N ARG A 498 -15.38 -13.33 -23.14
CA ARG A 498 -15.24 -13.01 -24.58
C ARG A 498 -14.54 -11.67 -24.79
N GLU A 499 -14.81 -10.72 -23.92
CA GLU A 499 -14.22 -9.38 -23.99
C GLU A 499 -12.81 -9.31 -23.41
N SER A 500 -12.46 -10.26 -22.52
CA SER A 500 -11.19 -10.26 -21.81
C SER A 500 -10.12 -11.14 -22.45
N LEU A 501 -10.47 -12.11 -23.30
CA LEU A 501 -9.55 -13.10 -23.88
C LEU A 501 -9.22 -12.83 -25.34
N THR A 502 -8.04 -13.30 -25.77
CA THR A 502 -7.66 -13.29 -27.20
C THR A 502 -8.47 -14.32 -27.98
N ASP A 503 -8.64 -14.11 -29.29
CA ASP A 503 -9.40 -15.04 -30.12
C ASP A 503 -8.82 -16.46 -30.08
N LYS A 504 -7.50 -16.59 -30.09
CA LYS A 504 -6.82 -17.90 -30.01
C LYS A 504 -7.08 -18.60 -28.67
N ALA A 505 -6.98 -17.87 -27.55
CA ALA A 505 -7.29 -18.41 -26.23
C ALA A 505 -8.78 -18.78 -26.11
N TYR A 506 -9.66 -17.94 -26.63
CA TYR A 506 -11.10 -18.17 -26.63
C TYR A 506 -11.51 -19.38 -27.48
N GLU A 507 -10.96 -19.50 -28.69
CA GLU A 507 -11.16 -20.68 -29.54
C GLU A 507 -10.68 -21.96 -28.86
N ARG A 508 -9.55 -21.91 -28.14
CA ARG A 508 -9.07 -23.07 -27.38
C ARG A 508 -10.03 -23.48 -26.28
N LEU A 509 -10.61 -22.53 -25.56
CA LEU A 509 -11.63 -22.82 -24.55
C LEU A 509 -12.88 -23.46 -25.14
N GLN A 510 -13.23 -23.13 -26.38
CA GLN A 510 -14.39 -23.72 -27.06
C GLN A 510 -14.14 -25.14 -27.59
N ARG A 511 -12.89 -25.61 -27.65
CA ARG A 511 -12.58 -26.98 -28.11
C ARG A 511 -13.02 -28.01 -27.06
N SER A 512 -13.62 -29.11 -27.52
CA SER A 512 -14.03 -30.23 -26.66
C SER A 512 -12.85 -30.79 -25.84
N PRO A 513 -13.07 -31.23 -24.58
CA PRO A 513 -12.03 -31.81 -23.71
C PRO A 513 -11.25 -32.97 -24.34
N SER A 514 -11.90 -33.72 -25.24
CA SER A 514 -11.29 -34.83 -25.98
C SER A 514 -10.25 -34.38 -27.03
N LYS A 515 -10.39 -33.16 -27.57
CA LYS A 515 -9.40 -32.55 -28.48
C LYS A 515 -8.32 -31.78 -27.72
N SER A 516 -8.59 -31.29 -26.51
CA SER A 516 -7.57 -30.64 -25.67
C SER A 516 -6.55 -31.64 -25.11
N LEU A 517 -6.87 -32.94 -25.03
CA LEU A 517 -5.90 -33.97 -24.67
C LEU A 517 -4.84 -34.26 -25.77
N GLN A 518 -5.10 -33.89 -27.03
CA GLN A 518 -4.08 -33.93 -28.10
C GLN A 518 -3.00 -32.84 -27.94
N ILE A 519 -3.18 -31.89 -27.02
CA ILE A 519 -2.19 -30.84 -26.67
C ILE A 519 -0.92 -31.44 -26.04
N ALA A 520 -0.94 -32.72 -25.67
CA ALA A 520 0.25 -33.47 -25.26
C ALA A 520 1.37 -33.51 -26.32
N SER A 521 1.13 -33.09 -27.57
CA SER A 521 2.16 -32.99 -28.61
C SER A 521 3.01 -31.71 -28.56
N GLU A 522 2.63 -30.70 -27.79
CA GLU A 522 3.41 -29.45 -27.71
C GLU A 522 4.70 -29.72 -26.91
N SER A 523 5.84 -29.37 -27.53
CA SER A 523 7.17 -29.61 -26.98
C SER A 523 7.76 -28.35 -26.33
N PHE A 524 8.69 -28.53 -25.41
CA PHE A 524 9.39 -27.43 -24.76
C PHE A 524 10.25 -26.65 -25.78
N GLU A 525 10.82 -27.36 -26.74
CA GLU A 525 11.60 -26.82 -27.85
C GLU A 525 10.77 -25.90 -28.75
N GLU A 526 9.52 -26.28 -29.08
CA GLU A 526 8.62 -25.42 -29.86
C GLU A 526 8.32 -24.09 -29.14
N LEU A 527 8.18 -24.13 -27.82
CA LEU A 527 7.93 -22.95 -26.99
C LEU A 527 9.16 -22.02 -27.02
N MET A 528 10.36 -22.60 -26.95
CA MET A 528 11.64 -21.89 -27.01
C MET A 528 11.89 -21.25 -28.37
N GLU A 529 11.68 -22.00 -29.46
CA GLU A 529 11.80 -21.49 -30.82
C GLU A 529 10.85 -20.30 -31.05
N TRP A 530 9.62 -20.41 -30.56
CA TRP A 530 8.65 -19.32 -30.65
C TRP A 530 9.06 -18.09 -29.84
N LEU A 531 9.65 -18.29 -28.66
CA LEU A 531 10.06 -17.21 -27.76
C LEU A 531 11.30 -16.47 -28.28
N GLN A 532 12.17 -17.14 -29.04
CA GLN A 532 13.47 -16.63 -29.50
C GLN A 532 13.43 -15.22 -30.11
N PRO A 533 12.49 -14.86 -31.02
CA PRO A 533 12.45 -13.52 -31.60
C PRO A 533 12.26 -12.43 -30.54
N TRP A 534 11.48 -12.72 -29.49
CA TRP A 534 11.12 -11.77 -28.41
C TRP A 534 12.22 -11.58 -27.37
N THR A 535 13.06 -12.59 -27.18
CA THR A 535 14.16 -12.56 -26.20
C THR A 535 15.49 -12.12 -26.82
N CYS A 536 15.71 -12.39 -28.12
CA CYS A 536 16.97 -12.10 -28.81
C CYS A 536 17.01 -10.73 -29.52
N GLN A 537 15.88 -10.15 -29.93
CA GLN A 537 15.87 -8.88 -30.68
C GLN A 537 15.37 -7.69 -29.84
N ARG A 538 16.19 -6.64 -29.75
CA ARG A 538 15.80 -5.33 -29.15
C ARG A 538 15.35 -4.34 -30.23
N GLY A 539 14.35 -4.70 -31.02
CA GLY A 539 13.82 -3.85 -32.10
C GLY A 539 12.50 -3.16 -31.71
N THR A 540 12.35 -1.88 -32.05
CA THR A 540 11.11 -1.10 -31.84
C THR A 540 9.90 -1.69 -32.58
N ASP A 541 10.11 -2.33 -33.73
CA ASP A 541 9.03 -2.86 -34.58
C ASP A 541 8.33 -4.09 -33.97
N MET A 542 9.05 -4.90 -33.20
CA MET A 542 8.51 -6.07 -32.49
C MET A 542 7.53 -5.67 -31.38
N HIS A 543 7.81 -4.57 -30.67
CA HIS A 543 6.90 -4.07 -29.64
C HIS A 543 5.58 -3.53 -30.21
N ALA A 544 5.57 -3.03 -31.46
CA ALA A 544 4.33 -2.61 -32.11
C ALA A 544 3.37 -3.78 -32.39
N LEU A 545 3.91 -4.96 -32.72
CA LEU A 545 3.15 -6.19 -32.97
C LEU A 545 2.82 -6.96 -31.68
N ALA A 546 3.45 -6.64 -30.56
CA ALA A 546 3.29 -7.34 -29.29
C ALA A 546 1.85 -7.39 -28.77
N HIS A 547 1.02 -6.39 -29.11
CA HIS A 547 -0.38 -6.34 -28.70
C HIS A 547 -1.28 -7.31 -29.50
N GLU A 548 -0.81 -7.81 -30.64
CA GLU A 548 -1.50 -8.81 -31.45
C GLU A 548 -1.13 -10.25 -31.04
N VAL A 549 -0.11 -10.40 -30.20
CA VAL A 549 0.35 -11.69 -29.71
C VAL A 549 -0.61 -12.22 -28.64
N PRO A 550 -1.09 -13.47 -28.78
CA PRO A 550 -1.98 -14.08 -27.79
C PRO A 550 -1.19 -14.57 -26.57
N TRP A 551 -0.71 -13.66 -25.73
CA TRP A 551 0.14 -13.98 -24.57
C TRP A 551 -0.53 -14.91 -23.56
N ASP A 552 -1.84 -14.81 -23.38
CA ASP A 552 -2.66 -15.72 -22.56
C ASP A 552 -2.57 -17.17 -23.06
N ASP A 553 -2.60 -17.36 -24.38
CA ASP A 553 -2.43 -18.64 -25.03
C ASP A 553 -1.05 -19.25 -24.77
N TYR A 554 0.02 -18.48 -24.98
CA TYR A 554 1.39 -18.96 -24.78
C TYR A 554 1.70 -19.23 -23.31
N LEU A 555 1.20 -18.39 -22.40
CA LEU A 555 1.33 -18.63 -20.98
C LEU A 555 0.61 -19.91 -20.56
N LEU A 556 -0.59 -20.16 -21.08
CA LEU A 556 -1.31 -21.41 -20.86
C LEU A 556 -0.50 -22.64 -21.31
N ARG A 557 0.13 -22.57 -22.49
CA ARG A 557 1.01 -23.65 -23.01
C ARG A 557 2.19 -23.90 -22.10
N GLY A 558 2.88 -22.83 -21.69
CA GLY A 558 3.98 -22.92 -20.72
C GLY A 558 3.55 -23.58 -19.42
N ARG A 559 2.40 -23.17 -18.85
CA ARG A 559 1.84 -23.79 -17.64
C ARG A 559 1.49 -25.27 -17.83
N PHE A 560 1.10 -25.69 -19.03
CA PHE A 560 0.90 -27.11 -19.32
C PHE A 560 2.21 -27.91 -19.25
N ILE A 561 3.30 -27.36 -19.77
CA ILE A 561 4.63 -27.97 -19.71
C ILE A 561 5.09 -28.07 -18.24
N ALA A 562 4.92 -27.02 -17.44
CA ALA A 562 5.28 -27.03 -16.02
C ALA A 562 4.59 -28.12 -15.19
N LEU A 563 3.45 -28.65 -15.63
CA LEU A 563 2.77 -29.77 -14.95
C LEU A 563 3.48 -31.12 -15.17
N ARG A 564 4.34 -31.24 -16.18
CA ARG A 564 5.10 -32.48 -16.45
C ARG A 564 6.22 -32.70 -15.43
N HIS A 565 6.85 -31.62 -14.97
CA HIS A 565 8.00 -31.67 -14.05
C HIS A 565 7.74 -30.82 -12.79
N VAL A 566 6.75 -31.22 -12.00
CA VAL A 566 6.48 -30.60 -10.69
C VAL A 566 7.55 -31.07 -9.70
N LEU A 567 8.10 -30.14 -8.92
CA LEU A 567 9.12 -30.45 -7.92
C LEU A 567 8.57 -31.44 -6.88
N ASP A 568 9.27 -32.56 -6.73
CA ASP A 568 8.98 -33.61 -5.75
C ASP A 568 10.26 -34.03 -5.03
N LYS A 569 10.16 -34.39 -3.76
CA LYS A 569 11.34 -34.75 -2.95
C LYS A 569 12.08 -36.00 -3.44
N ASN A 570 11.42 -36.83 -4.26
CA ASN A 570 11.99 -38.07 -4.79
C ASN A 570 12.53 -37.93 -6.22
N MET A 571 12.46 -36.74 -6.82
CA MET A 571 12.94 -36.53 -8.19
C MET A 571 14.48 -36.56 -8.26
N SER A 572 15.01 -36.99 -9.40
CA SER A 572 16.44 -36.92 -9.70
C SER A 572 16.92 -35.48 -9.87
N TRP A 573 18.23 -35.27 -9.79
CA TRP A 573 18.81 -33.94 -10.03
C TRP A 573 18.59 -33.46 -11.46
N GLU A 574 18.63 -34.36 -12.44
CA GLU A 574 18.37 -34.04 -13.85
C GLU A 574 16.93 -33.55 -14.06
N GLU A 575 15.94 -34.26 -13.51
CA GLU A 575 14.53 -33.83 -13.53
C GLU A 575 14.35 -32.49 -12.81
N CYS A 576 15.07 -32.26 -11.70
CA CYS A 576 15.04 -30.98 -10.99
C CYS A 576 15.60 -29.86 -11.87
N CYS A 577 16.77 -30.05 -12.49
CA CYS A 577 17.36 -29.08 -13.41
C CYS A 577 16.44 -28.77 -14.58
N GLN A 578 15.86 -29.79 -15.21
CA GLN A 578 14.89 -29.64 -16.28
C GLN A 578 13.67 -28.85 -15.83
N ALA A 579 13.10 -29.16 -14.66
CA ALA A 579 11.99 -28.38 -14.11
C ALA A 579 12.37 -26.91 -13.94
N MET A 580 13.56 -26.63 -13.39
CA MET A 580 14.07 -25.26 -13.17
C MET A 580 14.21 -24.50 -14.50
N GLU A 581 14.79 -25.14 -15.52
CA GLU A 581 14.98 -24.57 -16.86
C GLU A 581 13.64 -24.29 -17.55
N GLU A 582 12.72 -25.26 -17.54
CA GLU A 582 11.38 -25.08 -18.09
C GLU A 582 10.65 -23.90 -17.43
N GLY A 583 10.77 -23.79 -16.11
CA GLY A 583 10.18 -22.69 -15.36
C GLY A 583 10.77 -21.31 -15.68
N GLU A 584 12.06 -21.24 -16.03
CA GLU A 584 12.69 -19.99 -16.42
C GLU A 584 12.15 -19.48 -17.76
N VAL A 585 11.97 -20.37 -18.73
CA VAL A 585 11.34 -20.02 -20.02
C VAL A 585 9.91 -19.54 -19.83
N ILE A 586 9.14 -20.20 -18.96
CA ILE A 586 7.77 -19.79 -18.65
C ILE A 586 7.78 -18.43 -17.94
N SER A 587 8.77 -18.16 -17.08
CA SER A 587 8.97 -16.85 -16.44
C SER A 587 9.26 -15.74 -17.47
N GLN A 588 10.01 -16.04 -18.54
CA GLN A 588 10.22 -15.10 -19.64
C GLN A 588 8.93 -14.80 -20.42
N ILE A 589 8.14 -15.83 -20.75
CA ILE A 589 6.81 -15.66 -21.36
C ILE A 589 5.90 -14.83 -20.45
N TYR A 590 5.92 -15.12 -19.16
CA TYR A 590 5.13 -14.38 -18.19
C TYR A 590 5.58 -12.92 -18.08
N THR A 591 6.88 -12.63 -18.15
CA THR A 591 7.40 -11.26 -18.20
C THR A 591 6.86 -10.51 -19.42
N LEU A 592 6.87 -11.14 -20.60
CA LEU A 592 6.30 -10.55 -21.81
C LEU A 592 4.77 -10.36 -21.69
N PHE A 593 4.06 -11.32 -21.09
CA PHE A 593 2.64 -11.16 -20.76
C PHE A 593 2.41 -9.95 -19.86
N GLN A 594 3.20 -9.80 -18.79
CA GLN A 594 3.11 -8.68 -17.87
C GLN A 594 3.34 -7.36 -18.61
N ASP A 595 4.36 -7.31 -19.47
CA ASP A 595 4.78 -6.11 -20.18
C ASP A 595 3.78 -5.68 -21.25
N LEU A 596 3.23 -6.64 -22.01
CA LEU A 596 2.61 -6.39 -23.31
C LEU A 596 1.10 -6.70 -23.34
N SER A 597 0.59 -7.51 -22.40
CA SER A 597 -0.83 -7.88 -22.34
C SER A 597 -1.71 -6.81 -21.70
N ARG A 598 -2.88 -6.56 -22.29
CA ARG A 598 -3.94 -5.71 -21.71
C ARG A 598 -4.68 -6.37 -20.53
N GLN A 599 -4.45 -7.67 -20.32
CA GLN A 599 -5.02 -8.43 -19.21
C GLN A 599 -4.22 -8.25 -17.91
N TYR A 600 -3.02 -7.67 -17.99
CA TYR A 600 -2.19 -7.38 -16.82
C TYR A 600 -2.43 -5.94 -16.32
N MET A 601 -3.23 -5.82 -15.26
CA MET A 601 -3.59 -4.55 -14.63
C MET A 601 -2.50 -4.09 -13.67
N ARG A 602 -2.05 -2.84 -13.84
CA ARG A 602 -0.97 -2.26 -13.04
C ARG A 602 -1.55 -1.17 -12.15
N PRO A 603 -1.48 -1.30 -10.82
CA PRO A 603 -1.80 -0.18 -9.93
C PRO A 603 -0.97 1.05 -10.33
N LEU A 604 -1.64 2.16 -10.63
CA LEU A 604 -1.01 3.36 -11.13
C LEU A 604 -0.69 4.30 -9.96
N PHE A 605 0.59 4.54 -9.74
CA PHE A 605 1.11 5.51 -8.77
C PHE A 605 1.28 6.92 -9.37
N HIS A 606 0.60 7.21 -10.48
CA HIS A 606 0.67 8.49 -11.20
C HIS A 606 -0.67 9.23 -11.21
N SER A 607 -0.57 10.56 -11.22
CA SER A 607 -1.67 11.47 -10.91
C SER A 607 -2.80 11.43 -11.94
N ARG A 608 -4.04 11.35 -11.45
CA ARG A 608 -5.27 11.68 -12.20
C ARG A 608 -5.27 13.11 -12.78
N ALA A 609 -4.28 13.96 -12.48
CA ALA A 609 -4.29 15.36 -12.87
C ALA A 609 -3.84 15.59 -14.34
N GLU A 610 -3.05 14.71 -14.93
CA GLU A 610 -2.57 14.90 -16.32
C GLU A 610 -3.56 14.40 -17.38
N SER A 611 -4.43 13.44 -17.07
CA SER A 611 -5.43 12.95 -18.04
C SER A 611 -6.59 13.93 -18.27
N ALA A 612 -6.84 14.84 -17.33
CA ALA A 612 -7.81 15.92 -17.49
C ALA A 612 -7.25 17.08 -18.33
N ALA A 613 -5.93 17.28 -18.33
CA ALA A 613 -5.27 18.33 -19.10
C ALA A 613 -5.05 17.95 -20.58
N SER A 614 -5.05 16.66 -20.93
CA SER A 614 -4.96 16.21 -22.34
C SER A 614 -6.31 16.13 -23.06
N LYS A 615 -7.42 16.43 -22.37
CA LYS A 615 -8.79 16.45 -22.91
C LYS A 615 -9.46 17.83 -22.89
N ALA A 616 -8.69 18.90 -22.66
CA ALA A 616 -9.17 20.29 -22.72
C ALA A 616 -8.62 21.01 -23.96
#